data_AF-A0A7J6XGM0-F1
#
_entry.id   AF-A0A7J6XGM0-F1
#
_cell.length_a   1.000
_cell.length_b   1.000
_cell.length_c   1.000
_cell.angle_alpha   90.00
_cell.angle_beta   90.00
_cell.angle_gamma   90.00
#
_symmetry.space_group_name_H-M   'P 1'
#
loop_
_entity.id
_entity.type
_entity.pdbx_description
1 polymer ?
#
loop_
_entity_poly.entity_id
_entity_poly.type
_entity_poly.pdbx_seq_one_letter_code
_entity_poly.pdbx_strand_id
1 'polypeptide(L)'
;MKRWYGGVVVASVFTLLVLRYGLMKDPIGEGSLSTLFLNTTNPLEWVNAGIPATPNPETTTQVVSVDNLLSGLFAPKNFSTEEQRTLGTWKYLNLLIKNSRVLPNAVEAIKDAGFAWDSLLASVQEQSHASKNGTSRQKQCPYFLNKMNATEFGDSGYKLQIPCGLIQGSSVTIIGIPNGLLGNFRIDLTGAPLPGEPDPPIILHYNVRLHGDKITEEPVLVQNTWTVAHDWGDEERCPSPVSENNKKVDELDQCNAMVGKNGSRSLTSRINGSGSSLTAHEGSKPRQYFPFKQGYLSVATLRVGAEGIQMTVDGKHVTSFAYRETLEPWLVSEVRISGDLKLISVVASGLPTSEELEHIVDLESLKAAPLVPHSPLDLFIGVFSTANNFKRRMAVRRTWMQYSSVRSGAVAVRFFVGLHKNQVVNEELWSEAQTYGDIQLMPFVDYYSLITWKTVAICIYGTKVVSAKYIMKTDDDAFVRVDDVLSSLNRINVTRGLLYGLINSDSRPHRNPDSKWYISNEEWPEETYPPWAHGPGYIVSRDIGKMVYSNYKRGLLKMFKLEDVAMGIWIAEMKKSGLDVRYEKEEKIYNEGCKNGYIVAHYQGPREMLCLWQKLQEGKGPLCCGDR
;
A
#
# COMPACT_ATOMS: atom_id res chain seq x y z
N MET A 1 -46.46 -45.18 -38.39
CA MET A 1 -46.55 -43.93 -39.17
C MET A 1 -46.92 -42.77 -38.26
N LYS A 2 -46.19 -41.65 -38.41
CA LYS A 2 -46.48 -40.28 -37.92
C LYS A 2 -46.46 -39.99 -36.41
N ARG A 3 -45.26 -39.74 -35.85
CA ARG A 3 -45.02 -38.68 -34.84
C ARG A 3 -43.55 -38.21 -34.89
N TRP A 4 -43.17 -37.52 -35.95
CA TRP A 4 -41.86 -36.84 -36.07
C TRP A 4 -41.99 -35.57 -36.92
N TYR A 5 -42.88 -34.65 -36.50
CA TYR A 5 -43.14 -33.39 -37.23
C TYR A 5 -43.25 -32.15 -36.32
N GLY A 6 -43.02 -32.26 -35.01
CA GLY A 6 -43.10 -31.12 -34.09
C GLY A 6 -41.81 -30.28 -33.98
N GLY A 7 -40.64 -30.89 -34.16
CA GLY A 7 -39.34 -30.23 -33.91
C GLY A 7 -38.87 -29.28 -35.02
N VAL A 8 -39.25 -29.53 -36.28
CA VAL A 8 -38.75 -28.77 -37.44
C VAL A 8 -39.46 -27.42 -37.62
N VAL A 9 -40.71 -27.31 -37.15
CA VAL A 9 -41.50 -26.08 -37.29
C VAL A 9 -41.05 -25.01 -36.29
N VAL A 10 -40.63 -25.40 -35.08
CA VAL A 10 -40.18 -24.45 -34.05
C VAL A 10 -38.78 -23.88 -34.37
N ALA A 11 -37.88 -24.69 -34.92
CA ALA A 11 -36.55 -24.24 -35.32
C ALA A 11 -36.57 -23.24 -36.48
N SER A 12 -37.58 -23.31 -37.36
CA SER A 12 -37.70 -22.45 -38.55
C SER A 12 -38.24 -21.06 -38.24
N VAL A 13 -39.07 -20.92 -37.20
CA VAL A 13 -39.64 -19.61 -36.79
C VAL A 13 -38.61 -18.80 -36.02
N PHE A 14 -37.71 -19.44 -35.27
CA PHE A 14 -36.69 -18.75 -34.47
C PHE A 14 -35.56 -18.16 -35.34
N THR A 15 -35.15 -18.85 -36.41
CA THR A 15 -34.14 -18.35 -37.36
C THR A 15 -34.65 -17.19 -38.22
N LEU A 16 -35.94 -17.14 -38.56
CA LEU A 16 -36.56 -16.02 -39.29
C LEU A 16 -36.66 -14.73 -38.45
N LEU A 17 -36.77 -14.85 -37.12
CA LEU A 17 -36.78 -13.68 -36.22
C LEU A 17 -35.38 -13.08 -36.02
N VAL A 18 -34.34 -13.92 -35.97
CA VAL A 18 -32.93 -13.47 -35.85
C VAL A 18 -32.47 -12.75 -37.13
N LEU A 19 -32.87 -13.23 -38.30
CA LEU A 19 -32.57 -12.58 -39.59
C LEU A 19 -33.29 -11.23 -39.78
N ARG A 20 -34.47 -11.04 -39.18
CA ARG A 20 -35.21 -9.77 -39.25
C ARG A 20 -34.64 -8.66 -38.36
N TYR A 21 -33.93 -9.01 -37.28
CA TYR A 21 -33.34 -8.00 -36.39
C TYR A 21 -31.96 -7.53 -36.86
N GLY A 22 -31.22 -8.35 -37.62
CA GLY A 22 -29.87 -8.03 -38.10
C GLY A 22 -29.80 -7.14 -39.35
N LEU A 23 -30.92 -6.85 -40.03
CA LEU A 23 -30.92 -6.20 -41.36
C LEU A 23 -31.54 -4.79 -41.39
N MET A 24 -31.85 -4.16 -40.26
CA MET A 24 -32.40 -2.81 -40.26
C MET A 24 -31.78 -1.92 -39.17
N LYS A 25 -30.62 -1.32 -39.47
CA LYS A 25 -30.42 0.15 -39.46
C LYS A 25 -28.91 0.48 -39.56
N ASP A 26 -28.46 0.67 -40.79
CA ASP A 26 -27.57 1.78 -41.13
C ASP A 26 -28.36 2.66 -42.11
N PRO A 27 -28.12 3.99 -42.12
CA PRO A 27 -28.07 4.68 -43.40
C PRO A 27 -26.84 5.58 -43.59
N ILE A 28 -26.50 5.64 -44.88
CA ILE A 28 -25.37 6.22 -45.60
C ILE A 28 -25.52 7.74 -45.85
N GLY A 29 -24.40 8.42 -46.15
CA GLY A 29 -24.34 9.61 -47.02
C GLY A 29 -23.03 10.42 -46.85
N GLU A 30 -21.93 10.09 -47.56
CA GLU A 30 -21.43 10.68 -48.83
C GLU A 30 -20.85 12.12 -48.78
N GLY A 31 -19.63 12.28 -49.32
CA GLY A 31 -19.02 13.60 -49.63
C GLY A 31 -17.51 13.66 -49.94
N SER A 32 -17.10 13.22 -51.14
CA SER A 32 -16.08 13.78 -52.08
C SER A 32 -14.56 13.99 -51.72
N LEU A 33 -13.70 13.32 -52.52
CA LEU A 33 -12.45 13.74 -53.25
C LEU A 33 -11.52 14.85 -52.66
N SER A 34 -10.19 14.88 -52.77
CA SER A 34 -9.13 14.12 -53.46
C SER A 34 -7.76 14.77 -53.20
N THR A 35 -6.67 13.97 -53.18
CA THR A 35 -5.25 14.30 -53.55
C THR A 35 -4.47 15.33 -52.70
N LEU A 36 -3.18 15.20 -52.34
CA LEU A 36 -1.96 14.80 -53.06
C LEU A 36 -0.85 14.40 -52.05
N PHE A 37 0.10 13.60 -52.52
CA PHE A 37 1.35 13.20 -51.86
C PHE A 37 2.31 14.37 -51.63
N LEU A 38 3.12 14.32 -50.56
CA LEU A 38 4.58 14.50 -50.64
C LEU A 38 5.29 14.08 -49.34
N ASN A 39 6.18 13.11 -49.50
CA ASN A 39 7.20 12.67 -48.55
C ASN A 39 8.28 13.75 -48.42
N THR A 40 8.60 14.21 -47.21
CA THR A 40 9.97 14.64 -46.86
C THR A 40 10.22 14.43 -45.37
N THR A 41 11.31 13.75 -45.08
CA THR A 41 11.93 13.53 -43.78
C THR A 41 12.49 14.83 -43.19
N ASN A 42 12.19 15.13 -41.92
CA ASN A 42 13.17 15.77 -41.02
C ASN A 42 12.77 15.57 -39.54
N PRO A 43 13.72 15.26 -38.64
CA PRO A 43 13.49 15.02 -37.22
C PRO A 43 13.64 16.32 -36.40
N LEU A 44 12.95 16.38 -35.26
CA LEU A 44 12.92 17.46 -34.24
C LEU A 44 11.82 18.52 -34.46
N GLU A 45 10.72 18.38 -33.72
CA GLU A 45 10.01 19.50 -33.09
C GLU A 45 9.11 18.97 -31.95
N TRP A 46 9.64 19.02 -30.73
CA TRP A 46 8.83 19.10 -29.51
C TRP A 46 8.50 20.58 -29.28
N VAL A 47 7.36 20.83 -28.61
CA VAL A 47 6.84 22.13 -28.15
C VAL A 47 5.93 22.84 -29.16
N ASN A 48 4.64 22.45 -29.17
CA ASN A 48 3.46 23.33 -29.05
C ASN A 48 2.21 22.61 -29.57
N ALA A 49 1.32 22.23 -28.67
CA ALA A 49 -0.07 21.95 -29.01
C ALA A 49 -0.95 22.77 -28.07
N GLY A 50 -1.33 23.97 -28.53
CA GLY A 50 -2.47 24.69 -28.03
C GLY A 50 -3.74 23.88 -28.29
N ILE A 51 -4.59 23.84 -27.27
CA ILE A 51 -5.88 23.16 -27.27
C ILE A 51 -6.85 23.94 -28.18
N PRO A 52 -7.57 23.32 -29.13
CA PRO A 52 -8.87 23.79 -29.53
C PRO A 52 -9.92 23.08 -28.66
N ALA A 53 -10.67 23.86 -27.89
CA ALA A 53 -11.80 23.38 -27.12
C ALA A 53 -12.89 22.86 -28.08
N THR A 54 -13.24 21.59 -27.94
CA THR A 54 -14.47 21.01 -28.50
C THR A 54 -15.53 20.90 -27.40
N PRO A 55 -16.82 21.15 -27.69
CA PRO A 55 -17.87 21.13 -26.67
C PRO A 55 -18.16 19.70 -26.21
N ASN A 56 -18.22 19.50 -24.89
CA ASN A 56 -18.69 18.28 -24.23
C ASN A 56 -20.03 17.80 -24.82
N PRO A 57 -20.15 16.53 -25.26
CA PRO A 57 -21.41 15.84 -25.22
C PRO A 57 -21.68 15.39 -23.78
N GLU A 58 -22.89 15.69 -23.31
CA GLU A 58 -23.44 15.39 -21.99
C GLU A 58 -23.01 14.01 -21.45
N THR A 59 -22.40 14.03 -20.27
CA THR A 59 -22.07 12.85 -19.46
C THR A 59 -23.34 12.09 -19.11
N THR A 60 -23.69 11.11 -19.95
CA THR A 60 -24.49 9.98 -19.51
C THR A 60 -23.62 9.15 -18.59
N THR A 61 -23.85 9.23 -17.29
CA THR A 61 -23.31 8.28 -16.30
C THR A 61 -23.84 6.88 -16.64
N GLN A 62 -23.15 6.17 -17.53
CA GLN A 62 -23.38 4.74 -17.70
C GLN A 62 -22.92 4.05 -16.42
N VAL A 63 -23.87 3.55 -15.65
CA VAL A 63 -23.64 2.59 -14.57
C VAL A 63 -23.11 1.32 -15.22
N VAL A 64 -21.78 1.22 -15.36
CA VAL A 64 -21.14 -0.03 -15.79
C VAL A 64 -21.41 -1.06 -14.70
N SER A 65 -22.18 -2.10 -15.03
CA SER A 65 -22.44 -3.20 -14.09
C SER A 65 -21.10 -3.80 -13.64
N VAL A 66 -20.92 -3.94 -12.33
CA VAL A 66 -19.75 -4.61 -11.72
C VAL A 66 -19.54 -5.99 -12.36
N ASP A 67 -20.62 -6.68 -12.73
CA ASP A 67 -20.57 -7.98 -13.41
C ASP A 67 -19.85 -7.95 -14.77
N ASN A 68 -19.95 -6.83 -15.52
CA ASN A 68 -19.29 -6.69 -16.81
C ASN A 68 -17.78 -6.44 -16.65
N LEU A 69 -17.37 -5.56 -15.73
CA LEU A 69 -15.95 -5.33 -15.37
C LEU A 69 -15.26 -6.64 -14.95
N LEU A 70 -15.99 -7.50 -14.24
CA LEU A 70 -15.50 -8.79 -13.74
C LEU A 70 -15.30 -9.85 -14.81
N SER A 71 -16.20 -9.88 -15.78
CA SER A 71 -16.04 -10.79 -16.91
C SER A 71 -14.73 -10.54 -17.66
N GLY A 72 -14.25 -9.29 -17.68
CA GLY A 72 -12.92 -8.91 -18.18
C GLY A 72 -11.76 -9.31 -17.27
N LEU A 73 -11.82 -8.99 -15.98
CA LEU A 73 -10.73 -9.24 -15.02
C LEU A 73 -10.40 -10.73 -14.83
N PHE A 74 -11.42 -11.59 -14.88
CA PHE A 74 -11.28 -13.04 -14.78
C PHE A 74 -11.48 -13.77 -16.12
N ALA A 75 -11.50 -13.02 -17.24
CA ALA A 75 -11.56 -13.61 -18.57
C ALA A 75 -10.40 -14.60 -18.76
N PRO A 76 -10.62 -15.76 -19.41
CA PRO A 76 -9.53 -16.61 -19.84
C PRO A 76 -8.59 -15.82 -20.77
N LYS A 77 -7.31 -15.76 -20.41
CA LYS A 77 -6.25 -15.16 -21.23
C LYS A 77 -5.15 -16.20 -21.45
N ASN A 78 -4.50 -16.14 -22.62
CA ASN A 78 -3.44 -17.07 -23.00
C ASN A 78 -2.11 -16.61 -22.39
N PHE A 79 -1.83 -17.09 -21.17
CA PHE A 79 -0.58 -16.83 -20.46
C PHE A 79 0.44 -17.95 -20.67
N SER A 80 1.72 -17.59 -20.73
CA SER A 80 2.85 -18.52 -20.64
C SER A 80 2.87 -19.27 -19.31
N THR A 81 3.69 -20.32 -19.21
CA THR A 81 3.76 -21.13 -17.97
C THR A 81 4.28 -20.30 -16.80
N GLU A 82 5.26 -19.42 -17.04
CA GLU A 82 5.82 -18.51 -16.05
C GLU A 82 4.77 -17.52 -15.54
N GLU A 83 4.01 -16.89 -16.44
CA GLU A 83 2.95 -15.93 -16.08
C GLU A 83 1.81 -16.60 -15.31
N GLN A 84 1.44 -17.83 -15.66
CA GLN A 84 0.44 -18.61 -14.92
C GLN A 84 0.86 -18.88 -13.48
N ARG A 85 2.18 -19.03 -13.20
CA ARG A 85 2.67 -19.23 -11.84
C ARG A 85 2.43 -18.00 -10.97
N THR A 86 2.49 -16.80 -11.53
CA THR A 86 2.19 -15.54 -10.84
C THR A 86 0.71 -15.38 -10.49
N LEU A 87 -0.17 -16.13 -11.16
CA LEU A 87 -1.63 -16.04 -11.02
C LEU A 87 -2.23 -17.28 -10.32
N GLY A 88 -1.45 -17.99 -9.50
CA GLY A 88 -1.82 -19.29 -8.93
C GLY A 88 -3.12 -19.28 -8.12
N THR A 89 -3.41 -18.18 -7.41
CA THR A 89 -4.66 -17.99 -6.67
C THR A 89 -5.78 -17.31 -7.45
N TRP A 90 -5.47 -16.66 -8.57
CA TRP A 90 -6.37 -15.73 -9.26
C TRP A 90 -7.73 -16.35 -9.57
N LYS A 91 -7.75 -17.54 -10.17
CA LYS A 91 -9.00 -18.26 -10.52
C LYS A 91 -9.86 -18.64 -9.32
N TYR A 92 -9.29 -18.73 -8.12
CA TYR A 92 -10.02 -19.07 -6.90
C TYR A 92 -10.61 -17.84 -6.22
N LEU A 93 -10.21 -16.64 -6.63
CA LEU A 93 -10.63 -15.36 -6.04
C LEU A 93 -11.80 -14.70 -6.81
N ASN A 94 -12.47 -15.43 -7.70
CA ASN A 94 -13.63 -14.91 -8.43
C ASN A 94 -14.86 -14.60 -7.55
N LEU A 95 -14.88 -15.06 -6.28
CA LEU A 95 -15.96 -14.80 -5.33
C LEU A 95 -15.74 -13.58 -4.43
N LEU A 96 -14.63 -12.84 -4.59
CA LEU A 96 -14.35 -11.64 -3.79
C LEU A 96 -15.51 -10.62 -3.84
N ILE A 97 -16.21 -10.55 -4.97
CA ILE A 97 -17.31 -9.60 -5.20
C ILE A 97 -18.54 -9.89 -4.36
N LYS A 98 -18.86 -11.17 -4.11
CA LYS A 98 -19.99 -11.51 -3.22
C LYS A 98 -19.78 -10.94 -1.81
N ASN A 99 -18.53 -10.72 -1.44
CA ASN A 99 -18.13 -10.14 -0.16
C ASN A 99 -17.64 -8.70 -0.28
N SER A 100 -17.67 -8.10 -1.48
CA SER A 100 -17.14 -6.73 -1.72
C SER A 100 -17.97 -5.64 -1.06
N ARG A 101 -19.21 -5.93 -0.67
CA ARG A 101 -20.04 -4.99 0.10
C ARG A 101 -19.72 -4.99 1.59
N VAL A 102 -18.93 -5.97 2.06
CA VAL A 102 -18.65 -6.17 3.50
C VAL A 102 -17.36 -5.47 3.93
N LEU A 103 -16.38 -5.34 3.03
CA LEU A 103 -15.13 -4.64 3.32
C LEU A 103 -15.13 -3.23 2.69
N PRO A 104 -14.62 -2.21 3.40
CA PRO A 104 -14.48 -0.87 2.85
C PRO A 104 -13.64 -0.87 1.57
N ASN A 105 -14.05 -0.08 0.58
CA ASN A 105 -13.32 0.17 -0.68
C ASN A 105 -13.12 -1.05 -1.60
N ALA A 106 -13.73 -2.20 -1.26
CA ALA A 106 -13.57 -3.44 -2.01
C ALA A 106 -14.11 -3.36 -3.45
N VAL A 107 -15.23 -2.67 -3.67
CA VAL A 107 -15.78 -2.49 -5.02
C VAL A 107 -14.86 -1.60 -5.88
N GLU A 108 -14.38 -0.50 -5.32
CA GLU A 108 -13.45 0.41 -6.00
C GLU A 108 -12.14 -0.30 -6.34
N ALA A 109 -11.56 -1.05 -5.40
CA ALA A 109 -10.31 -1.78 -5.60
C ALA A 109 -10.38 -2.79 -6.75
N ILE A 110 -11.52 -3.46 -6.92
CA ILE A 110 -11.75 -4.41 -8.01
C ILE A 110 -11.95 -3.68 -9.33
N LYS A 111 -12.68 -2.56 -9.32
CA LYS A 111 -12.87 -1.71 -10.51
C LYS A 111 -11.52 -1.18 -10.99
N ASP A 112 -10.73 -0.60 -10.10
CA ASP A 112 -9.40 -0.06 -10.41
C ASP A 112 -8.44 -1.15 -10.88
N ALA A 113 -8.55 -2.36 -10.31
CA ALA A 113 -7.78 -3.51 -10.77
C ALA A 113 -8.14 -3.94 -12.20
N GLY A 114 -9.41 -3.85 -12.60
CA GLY A 114 -9.84 -4.06 -13.98
C GLY A 114 -9.05 -3.17 -14.95
N PHE A 115 -9.05 -1.85 -14.69
CA PHE A 115 -8.33 -0.88 -15.51
C PHE A 115 -6.81 -1.10 -15.49
N ALA A 116 -6.23 -1.29 -14.29
CA ALA A 116 -4.80 -1.53 -14.13
C ALA A 116 -4.35 -2.80 -14.87
N TRP A 117 -5.15 -3.87 -14.81
CA TRP A 117 -4.85 -5.14 -15.46
C TRP A 117 -4.91 -5.05 -16.99
N ASP A 118 -5.94 -4.42 -17.54
CA ASP A 118 -6.07 -4.26 -18.99
C ASP A 118 -4.99 -3.33 -19.56
N SER A 119 -4.65 -2.26 -18.84
CA SER A 119 -3.53 -1.37 -19.18
C SER A 119 -2.18 -2.10 -19.16
N LEU A 120 -1.90 -2.90 -18.12
CA LEU A 120 -0.68 -3.69 -18.03
C LEU A 120 -0.56 -4.67 -19.20
N LEU A 121 -1.64 -5.38 -19.54
CA LEU A 121 -1.62 -6.38 -20.61
C LEU A 121 -1.43 -5.76 -21.99
N ALA A 122 -2.03 -4.58 -22.24
CA ALA A 122 -1.77 -3.82 -23.45
C ALA A 122 -0.27 -3.45 -23.55
N SER A 123 0.32 -2.96 -22.46
CA SER A 123 1.75 -2.62 -22.41
C SER A 123 2.66 -3.83 -22.64
N VAL A 124 2.37 -4.98 -22.01
CA VAL A 124 3.15 -6.21 -22.19
C VAL A 124 3.10 -6.69 -23.65
N GLN A 125 1.93 -6.59 -24.30
CA GLN A 125 1.80 -6.91 -25.72
C GLN A 125 2.63 -5.95 -26.59
N GLU A 126 2.54 -4.64 -26.37
CA GLU A 126 3.33 -3.64 -27.07
C GLU A 126 4.84 -3.86 -26.90
N GLN A 127 5.31 -4.15 -25.68
CA GLN A 127 6.70 -4.44 -25.39
C GLN A 127 7.18 -5.72 -26.08
N SER A 128 6.34 -6.76 -26.17
CA SER A 128 6.67 -7.98 -26.93
C SER A 128 6.86 -7.71 -28.43
N HIS A 129 6.14 -6.72 -28.98
CA HIS A 129 6.30 -6.26 -30.36
C HIS A 129 7.48 -5.31 -30.55
N ALA A 130 7.74 -4.42 -29.59
CA ALA A 130 8.85 -3.46 -29.62
C ALA A 130 10.22 -4.10 -29.38
N SER A 131 10.29 -5.14 -28.53
CA SER A 131 11.51 -5.94 -28.31
C SER A 131 11.97 -6.65 -29.60
N LYS A 132 11.04 -6.99 -30.50
CA LYS A 132 11.35 -7.49 -31.86
C LYS A 132 11.90 -6.40 -32.79
N ASN A 133 11.64 -5.13 -32.49
CA ASN A 133 12.03 -3.97 -33.30
C ASN A 133 13.18 -3.13 -32.70
N GLY A 134 13.79 -3.56 -31.59
CA GLY A 134 15.04 -3.00 -31.05
C GLY A 134 14.95 -1.64 -30.34
N THR A 135 13.76 -1.16 -29.96
CA THR A 135 13.59 0.12 -29.25
C THR A 135 12.94 -0.08 -27.87
N SER A 136 13.75 -0.19 -26.81
CA SER A 136 13.24 -0.19 -25.42
C SER A 136 13.26 1.23 -24.84
N ARG A 137 12.10 1.82 -24.54
CA ARG A 137 11.99 2.96 -23.62
C ARG A 137 11.71 2.40 -22.22
N GLN A 138 12.73 2.30 -21.37
CA GLN A 138 12.57 1.87 -19.98
C GLN A 138 12.05 3.06 -19.15
N LYS A 139 10.78 3.03 -18.77
CA LYS A 139 10.24 3.92 -17.74
C LYS A 139 10.56 3.26 -16.39
N GLN A 140 11.64 3.68 -15.74
CA GLN A 140 12.06 3.15 -14.45
C GLN A 140 11.63 4.06 -13.30
N CYS A 141 11.39 3.45 -12.14
CA CYS A 141 11.18 4.12 -10.87
C CYS A 141 12.51 4.68 -10.32
N PRO A 142 12.70 6.01 -10.31
CA PRO A 142 13.96 6.62 -9.90
C PRO A 142 14.11 6.59 -8.37
N TYR A 143 15.32 6.28 -7.88
CA TYR A 143 15.61 6.31 -6.44
C TYR A 143 15.54 7.70 -5.83
N PHE A 144 15.90 8.66 -6.66
CA PHE A 144 16.23 10.01 -6.28
C PHE A 144 15.76 10.92 -7.39
N LEU A 145 15.04 11.96 -7.00
CA LEU A 145 14.62 13.03 -7.86
C LEU A 145 15.09 14.33 -7.25
N ASN A 146 15.78 15.15 -8.04
CA ASN A 146 16.19 16.48 -7.62
C ASN A 146 15.87 17.46 -8.74
N LYS A 147 15.30 18.59 -8.36
CA LYS A 147 15.21 19.76 -9.22
C LYS A 147 15.75 20.96 -8.45
N MET A 148 16.79 21.57 -9.03
CA MET A 148 17.40 22.81 -8.52
C MET A 148 16.86 24.01 -9.33
N ASN A 149 16.94 25.21 -8.74
CA ASN A 149 16.56 26.49 -9.38
C ASN A 149 15.13 26.51 -9.90
N ALA A 150 14.22 26.06 -9.03
CA ALA A 150 12.80 25.96 -9.29
C ALA A 150 12.13 27.36 -9.09
N THR A 151 12.69 28.44 -9.62
CA THR A 151 12.22 29.82 -9.31
C THR A 151 11.25 30.42 -10.31
N GLU A 152 10.96 29.75 -11.43
CA GLU A 152 9.98 30.20 -12.42
C GLU A 152 8.79 29.24 -12.48
N PHE A 153 7.67 29.61 -11.85
CA PHE A 153 6.39 28.93 -12.02
C PHE A 153 5.33 29.91 -12.48
N GLY A 154 4.49 29.48 -13.43
CA GLY A 154 3.24 30.16 -13.71
C GLY A 154 2.23 30.00 -12.57
N ASP A 155 1.02 30.55 -12.74
CA ASP A 155 -0.04 30.64 -11.72
C ASP A 155 -0.49 29.31 -11.07
N SER A 156 -0.03 28.15 -11.57
CA SER A 156 -0.39 26.81 -11.11
C SER A 156 0.57 26.17 -10.09
N GLY A 157 1.65 26.86 -9.71
CA GLY A 157 2.64 26.38 -8.72
C GLY A 157 3.67 25.38 -9.27
N TYR A 158 4.58 24.93 -8.40
CA TYR A 158 5.57 23.89 -8.70
C TYR A 158 4.94 22.50 -8.67
N LYS A 159 5.41 21.62 -9.55
CA LYS A 159 5.04 20.21 -9.59
C LYS A 159 6.28 19.34 -9.73
N LEU A 160 6.46 18.38 -8.83
CA LEU A 160 7.45 17.30 -8.93
C LEU A 160 6.70 15.98 -9.10
N GLN A 161 6.86 15.33 -10.25
CA GLN A 161 6.29 14.00 -10.48
C GLN A 161 7.03 12.95 -9.65
N ILE A 162 6.28 12.13 -8.92
CA ILE A 162 6.76 10.97 -8.17
C ILE A 162 6.17 9.74 -8.84
N PRO A 163 6.82 9.22 -9.89
CA PRO A 163 6.18 8.26 -10.81
C PRO A 163 5.82 6.92 -10.16
N CYS A 164 6.35 6.62 -8.96
CA CYS A 164 6.19 5.32 -8.33
C CYS A 164 5.74 5.37 -6.88
N GLY A 165 5.15 6.48 -6.42
CA GLY A 165 4.71 6.57 -5.04
C GLY A 165 5.83 6.85 -4.03
N LEU A 166 5.42 6.99 -2.78
CA LEU A 166 6.31 7.00 -1.63
C LEU A 166 6.16 5.70 -0.83
N ILE A 167 7.24 5.22 -0.24
CA ILE A 167 7.26 4.06 0.66
C ILE A 167 7.81 4.46 2.03
N GLN A 168 7.65 3.63 3.05
CA GLN A 168 8.26 3.89 4.36
C GLN A 168 9.78 4.13 4.20
N GLY A 169 10.25 5.23 4.79
CA GLY A 169 11.62 5.71 4.66
C GLY A 169 11.87 6.66 3.48
N SER A 170 10.93 6.81 2.55
CA SER A 170 10.95 7.88 1.55
C SER A 170 10.90 9.24 2.24
N SER A 171 11.55 10.22 1.62
CA SER A 171 11.48 11.61 2.06
C SER A 171 11.36 12.59 0.90
N VAL A 172 10.65 13.69 1.15
CA VAL A 172 10.57 14.85 0.27
C VAL A 172 11.09 16.05 1.04
N THR A 173 12.26 16.54 0.66
CA THR A 173 12.89 17.73 1.22
C THR A 173 12.66 18.93 0.33
N ILE A 174 12.11 19.99 0.89
CA ILE A 174 11.76 21.24 0.25
C ILE A 174 12.62 22.33 0.87
N ILE A 175 13.42 22.98 0.02
CA ILE A 175 14.30 24.08 0.40
C ILE A 175 13.72 25.35 -0.22
N GLY A 176 13.30 26.28 0.63
CA GLY A 176 12.66 27.50 0.17
C GLY A 176 12.68 28.62 1.19
N ILE A 177 12.42 29.84 0.69
CA ILE A 177 12.31 31.05 1.50
C ILE A 177 10.87 31.55 1.40
N PRO A 178 10.07 31.51 2.47
CA PRO A 178 8.74 32.13 2.46
C PRO A 178 8.89 33.61 2.11
N ASN A 179 8.26 34.06 1.04
CA ASN A 179 8.37 35.42 0.51
C ASN A 179 6.98 36.07 0.41
N GLY A 180 6.75 36.99 -0.52
CA GLY A 180 5.41 37.58 -0.73
C GLY A 180 4.91 38.45 0.44
N LEU A 181 3.66 38.90 0.34
CA LEU A 181 3.02 39.80 1.30
C LEU A 181 2.54 39.07 2.55
N LEU A 182 2.07 37.83 2.40
CA LEU A 182 1.56 37.01 3.49
C LEU A 182 2.51 35.87 3.85
N GLY A 183 3.38 35.44 2.92
CA GLY A 183 4.30 34.31 3.15
C GLY A 183 3.60 32.98 3.38
N ASN A 184 2.33 32.88 3.00
CA ASN A 184 1.54 31.68 3.09
C ASN A 184 1.79 30.78 1.89
N PHE A 185 2.08 29.51 2.14
CA PHE A 185 2.33 28.54 1.08
C PHE A 185 1.75 27.18 1.42
N ARG A 186 1.60 26.34 0.40
CA ARG A 186 0.98 25.02 0.48
C ARG A 186 1.88 23.96 -0.12
N ILE A 187 1.83 22.77 0.45
CA ILE A 187 2.50 21.57 -0.06
C ILE A 187 1.45 20.47 -0.11
N ASP A 188 1.15 19.98 -1.31
CA ASP A 188 0.18 18.91 -1.54
C ASP A 188 0.91 17.66 -2.05
N LEU A 189 0.66 16.52 -1.40
CA LEU A 189 0.96 15.20 -1.94
C LEU A 189 -0.29 14.68 -2.64
N THR A 190 -0.29 14.64 -3.97
CA THR A 190 -1.48 14.32 -4.78
C THR A 190 -1.37 12.96 -5.43
N GLY A 191 -2.48 12.25 -5.55
CA GLY A 191 -2.59 10.93 -6.15
C GLY A 191 -2.55 10.97 -7.68
N ALA A 192 -2.67 9.80 -8.32
CA ALA A 192 -2.84 9.74 -9.77
C ALA A 192 -4.32 9.97 -10.15
N PRO A 193 -4.60 10.74 -11.22
CA PRO A 193 -5.96 10.87 -11.73
C PRO A 193 -6.41 9.54 -12.34
N LEU A 194 -7.65 9.13 -12.06
CA LEU A 194 -8.25 7.92 -12.64
C LEU A 194 -9.17 8.27 -13.82
N PRO A 195 -9.36 7.37 -14.79
CA PRO A 195 -10.35 7.56 -15.85
C PRO A 195 -11.76 7.81 -15.27
N GLY A 196 -12.31 9.00 -15.51
CA GLY A 196 -13.62 9.42 -15.00
C GLY A 196 -13.59 10.25 -13.71
N GLU A 197 -12.43 10.43 -13.08
CA GLU A 197 -12.23 11.29 -11.92
C GLU A 197 -11.17 12.36 -12.26
N PRO A 198 -11.59 13.56 -12.72
CA PRO A 198 -10.66 14.57 -13.22
C PRO A 198 -9.77 15.17 -12.12
N ASP A 199 -10.26 15.19 -10.88
CA ASP A 199 -9.54 15.74 -9.73
C ASP A 199 -8.91 14.61 -8.91
N PRO A 200 -7.56 14.49 -8.89
CA PRO A 200 -6.88 13.45 -8.12
C PRO A 200 -7.03 13.68 -6.61
N PRO A 201 -7.06 12.62 -5.79
CA PRO A 201 -7.12 12.76 -4.34
C PRO A 201 -5.88 13.49 -3.80
N ILE A 202 -6.05 14.25 -2.72
CA ILE A 202 -4.94 14.86 -1.98
C ILE A 202 -4.68 13.97 -0.77
N ILE A 203 -3.61 13.17 -0.86
CA ILE A 203 -3.16 12.25 0.19
C ILE A 203 -2.76 13.04 1.44
N LEU A 204 -2.14 14.20 1.27
CA LEU A 204 -1.78 15.09 2.35
C LEU A 204 -1.65 16.53 1.87
N HIS A 205 -2.35 17.43 2.54
CA HIS A 205 -2.31 18.87 2.35
C HIS A 205 -1.65 19.54 3.55
N TYR A 206 -0.54 20.26 3.33
CA TYR A 206 0.03 21.18 4.30
C TYR A 206 -0.25 22.62 3.88
N ASN A 207 -0.76 23.43 4.80
CA ASN A 207 -1.06 24.83 4.59
C ASN A 207 -0.39 25.67 5.67
N VAL A 208 0.72 26.31 5.33
CA VAL A 208 1.48 27.16 6.24
C VAL A 208 0.95 28.59 6.14
N ARG A 209 0.51 29.14 7.27
CA ARG A 209 -0.05 30.49 7.38
C ARG A 209 0.79 31.30 8.36
N LEU A 210 1.64 32.21 7.88
CA LEU A 210 2.59 32.95 8.73
C LEU A 210 1.93 34.07 9.55
N HIS A 211 0.82 34.62 9.09
CA HIS A 211 0.07 35.65 9.83
C HIS A 211 -1.17 35.08 10.53
N GLY A 212 -1.29 33.75 10.60
CA GLY A 212 -2.45 33.08 11.15
C GLY A 212 -3.69 33.20 10.27
N ASP A 213 -4.81 32.79 10.85
CA ASP A 213 -6.14 32.92 10.27
C ASP A 213 -7.12 33.53 11.30
N LYS A 214 -8.39 33.66 10.95
CA LYS A 214 -9.43 34.21 11.84
C LYS A 214 -9.62 33.41 13.14
N ILE A 215 -9.09 32.18 13.23
CA ILE A 215 -9.26 31.30 14.39
C ILE A 215 -8.07 31.46 15.33
N THR A 216 -6.86 31.46 14.78
CA THR A 216 -5.62 31.41 15.56
C THR A 216 -4.99 32.78 15.77
N GLU A 217 -5.21 33.74 14.87
CA GLU A 217 -4.56 35.08 14.82
C GLU A 217 -3.01 35.06 14.83
N GLU A 218 -2.42 33.87 14.93
CA GLU A 218 -1.00 33.58 15.10
C GLU A 218 -0.58 32.53 14.07
N PRO A 219 0.73 32.45 13.73
CA PRO A 219 1.20 31.50 12.73
C PRO A 219 0.71 30.07 12.99
N VAL A 220 0.14 29.44 11.95
CA VAL A 220 -0.45 28.09 12.05
C VAL A 220 -0.09 27.26 10.82
N LEU A 221 0.19 25.98 11.06
CA LEU A 221 0.30 24.94 10.06
C LEU A 221 -0.95 24.07 10.13
N VAL A 222 -1.70 24.00 9.03
CA VAL A 222 -2.90 23.17 8.92
C VAL A 222 -2.60 21.95 8.05
N GLN A 223 -3.06 20.78 8.50
CA GLN A 223 -2.96 19.49 7.82
C GLN A 223 -4.34 18.95 7.53
N ASN A 224 -4.54 18.43 6.32
CA ASN A 224 -5.79 17.78 5.94
C ASN A 224 -5.60 16.84 4.74
N THR A 225 -6.67 16.19 4.31
CA THR A 225 -6.76 15.39 3.09
C THR A 225 -8.01 15.77 2.32
N TRP A 226 -8.04 15.42 1.04
CA TRP A 226 -9.21 15.63 0.19
C TRP A 226 -9.44 14.44 -0.73
N THR A 227 -10.71 14.04 -0.89
CA THR A 227 -11.13 13.05 -1.88
C THR A 227 -12.43 13.51 -2.54
N VAL A 228 -12.69 13.05 -3.76
CA VAL A 228 -13.96 13.32 -4.46
C VAL A 228 -15.16 12.79 -3.65
N ALA A 229 -15.00 11.66 -2.95
CA ALA A 229 -16.08 11.02 -2.21
C ALA A 229 -16.44 11.73 -0.89
N HIS A 230 -15.46 12.34 -0.21
CA HIS A 230 -15.63 12.87 1.15
C HIS A 230 -15.31 14.37 1.29
N ASP A 231 -14.96 15.05 0.19
CA ASP A 231 -14.46 16.42 0.19
C ASP A 231 -13.25 16.58 1.16
N TRP A 232 -13.02 17.77 1.69
CA TRP A 232 -12.02 18.03 2.73
C TRP A 232 -12.41 17.34 4.04
N GLY A 233 -11.50 16.55 4.61
CA GLY A 233 -11.69 15.93 5.92
C GLY A 233 -11.47 16.90 7.09
N ASP A 234 -11.29 16.37 8.29
CA ASP A 234 -11.05 17.18 9.49
C ASP A 234 -9.65 17.84 9.46
N GLU A 235 -9.56 19.10 9.91
CA GLU A 235 -8.30 19.83 9.96
C GLU A 235 -7.51 19.53 11.23
N GLU A 236 -6.23 19.20 11.07
CA GLU A 236 -5.26 19.07 12.15
C GLU A 236 -4.36 20.30 12.19
N ARG A 237 -4.23 20.96 13.35
CA ARG A 237 -3.64 22.29 13.48
C ARG A 237 -2.44 22.31 14.42
N CYS A 238 -1.37 22.97 13.97
CA CYS A 238 -0.15 23.18 14.72
C CYS A 238 0.23 24.67 14.79
N PRO A 239 0.21 25.31 15.96
CA PRO A 239 -0.12 24.76 17.30
C PRO A 239 -1.61 24.36 17.45
N SER A 240 -1.90 23.40 18.32
CA SER A 240 -3.28 23.00 18.63
C SER A 240 -4.01 24.10 19.40
N PRO A 241 -5.24 24.50 19.00
CA PRO A 241 -6.05 25.48 19.72
C PRO A 241 -6.63 24.91 21.04
N VAL A 242 -6.69 23.59 21.18
CA VAL A 242 -7.23 22.91 22.37
C VAL A 242 -6.08 22.22 23.11
N SER A 243 -6.01 22.42 24.44
CA SER A 243 -5.04 21.75 25.30
C SER A 243 -5.49 20.33 25.63
N GLU A 244 -5.42 19.40 24.67
CA GLU A 244 -5.74 18.00 24.92
C GLU A 244 -4.75 17.02 24.29
N ASN A 245 -4.55 15.92 25.02
CA ASN A 245 -3.65 14.77 24.84
C ASN A 245 -2.88 14.75 23.52
N ASN A 246 -1.54 14.86 23.62
CA ASN A 246 -0.61 14.65 22.51
C ASN A 246 -0.86 13.28 21.86
N LYS A 247 -1.71 13.23 20.83
CA LYS A 247 -1.83 12.08 19.95
C LYS A 247 -0.44 11.84 19.35
N LYS A 248 -0.06 10.57 19.25
CA LYS A 248 1.23 10.17 18.70
C LYS A 248 1.01 9.41 17.40
N VAL A 249 1.94 9.61 16.47
CA VAL A 249 2.02 8.90 15.21
C VAL A 249 3.48 8.48 15.04
N ASP A 250 3.75 7.18 14.95
CA ASP A 250 5.11 6.65 14.98
C ASP A 250 5.90 7.11 16.23
N GLU A 251 5.29 7.02 17.42
CA GLU A 251 5.82 7.46 18.73
C GLU A 251 6.11 8.98 18.89
N LEU A 252 5.95 9.75 17.81
CA LEU A 252 6.18 11.19 17.75
C LEU A 252 4.88 11.96 17.95
N ASP A 253 4.96 13.08 18.67
CA ASP A 253 3.80 13.94 18.91
C ASP A 253 3.24 14.48 17.57
N GLN A 254 1.91 14.43 17.42
CA GLN A 254 1.19 14.99 16.29
C GLN A 254 1.55 16.47 16.11
N CYS A 255 1.68 17.22 17.21
CA CYS A 255 2.21 18.57 17.19
C CYS A 255 3.33 18.72 18.22
N ASN A 256 4.52 19.16 17.79
CA ASN A 256 5.61 19.36 18.72
C ASN A 256 5.28 20.49 19.71
N ALA A 257 5.49 20.24 21.01
CA ALA A 257 5.26 21.20 22.09
C ALA A 257 6.03 22.53 21.94
N MET A 258 7.12 22.55 21.16
CA MET A 258 7.84 23.79 20.86
C MET A 258 7.13 24.68 19.84
N VAL A 259 6.19 24.17 19.05
CA VAL A 259 5.46 24.95 18.06
C VAL A 259 4.37 25.76 18.76
N GLY A 260 4.38 27.09 18.59
CA GLY A 260 3.42 28.00 19.22
C GLY A 260 3.87 28.51 20.61
N LYS A 261 2.91 28.87 21.46
CA LYS A 261 3.14 29.42 22.80
C LYS A 261 3.30 28.30 23.83
N ASN A 262 4.46 28.22 24.47
CA ASN A 262 4.69 27.29 25.57
C ASN A 262 3.93 27.80 26.81
N GLY A 263 2.90 27.07 27.24
CA GLY A 263 2.16 27.38 28.47
C GLY A 263 3.10 27.38 29.68
N SER A 264 2.94 28.35 30.58
CA SER A 264 3.72 28.49 31.80
C SER A 264 3.69 27.20 32.63
N ARG A 265 4.72 26.36 32.53
CA ARG A 265 5.04 25.38 33.56
C ARG A 265 5.80 26.11 34.65
N SER A 266 5.06 26.54 35.67
CA SER A 266 5.59 26.89 36.98
C SER A 266 6.47 25.73 37.48
N LEU A 267 7.78 25.90 37.35
CA LEU A 267 8.76 25.08 38.05
C LEU A 267 8.63 25.42 39.54
N THR A 268 7.87 24.61 40.27
CA THR A 268 7.90 24.62 41.73
C THR A 268 9.22 24.00 42.20
N SER A 269 10.28 24.80 42.13
CA SER A 269 11.54 24.54 42.80
C SER A 269 11.34 24.77 44.31
N ARG A 270 11.12 23.67 45.05
CA ARG A 270 11.38 23.64 46.50
C ARG A 270 12.88 23.70 46.72
N ILE A 271 13.42 24.87 47.03
CA ILE A 271 14.73 25.00 47.68
C ILE A 271 14.62 26.06 48.77
N ASN A 272 14.73 25.60 50.02
CA ASN A 272 15.00 26.42 51.20
C ASN A 272 16.42 27.01 51.08
N GLY A 273 16.58 28.31 51.22
CA GLY A 273 17.89 28.94 51.32
C GLY A 273 17.84 30.46 51.22
N SER A 274 18.02 31.13 52.35
CA SER A 274 18.08 32.58 52.52
C SER A 274 19.20 33.25 51.72
N GLY A 275 18.91 34.33 50.99
CA GLY A 275 19.95 35.24 50.50
C GLY A 275 19.51 36.24 49.44
N SER A 276 19.38 37.50 49.85
CA SER A 276 19.57 38.73 49.05
C SER A 276 18.69 38.97 47.81
N SER A 277 17.75 39.91 47.99
CA SER A 277 17.00 40.63 46.96
C SER A 277 17.89 41.16 45.83
N LEU A 278 17.61 40.73 44.60
CA LEU A 278 17.94 41.46 43.38
C LEU A 278 16.65 41.55 42.55
N THR A 279 16.30 42.79 42.24
CA THR A 279 15.11 43.22 41.50
C THR A 279 14.86 42.36 40.26
N ALA A 280 13.75 41.64 40.26
CA ALA A 280 13.24 40.93 39.10
C ALA A 280 12.76 41.95 38.06
N HIS A 281 13.44 42.01 36.91
CA HIS A 281 12.86 42.58 35.71
C HIS A 281 11.74 41.65 35.23
N GLU A 282 10.50 42.09 35.41
CA GLU A 282 9.32 41.57 34.71
C GLU A 282 9.53 41.64 33.19
N GLY A 283 9.16 40.58 32.48
CA GLY A 283 8.77 40.68 31.07
C GLY A 283 9.56 39.88 30.03
N SER A 284 9.97 38.63 30.28
CA SER A 284 10.29 37.74 29.15
C SER A 284 9.01 37.05 28.65
N LYS A 285 8.43 37.56 27.56
CA LYS A 285 7.35 36.87 26.83
C LYS A 285 7.78 35.42 26.54
N PRO A 286 6.90 34.42 26.67
CA PRO A 286 7.23 33.04 26.29
C PRO A 286 7.71 33.02 24.84
N ARG A 287 8.88 32.42 24.60
CA ARG A 287 9.44 32.29 23.24
C ARG A 287 8.47 31.46 22.41
N GLN A 288 7.70 32.14 21.55
CA GLN A 288 6.88 31.52 20.52
C GLN A 288 7.80 31.04 19.41
N TYR A 289 7.86 29.73 19.18
CA TYR A 289 8.62 29.16 18.08
C TYR A 289 7.65 28.71 17.00
N PHE A 290 7.86 29.17 15.77
CA PHE A 290 7.19 28.67 14.59
C PHE A 290 8.27 28.36 13.54
N PRO A 291 8.20 27.19 12.86
CA PRO A 291 9.31 26.69 12.07
C PRO A 291 9.59 27.49 10.78
N PHE A 292 8.64 28.31 10.34
CA PHE A 292 8.78 29.12 9.13
C PHE A 292 8.80 30.61 9.46
N LYS A 293 9.66 31.36 8.78
CA LYS A 293 9.78 32.81 8.95
C LYS A 293 9.97 33.50 7.61
N GLN A 294 9.20 34.54 7.38
CA GLN A 294 9.25 35.33 6.14
C GLN A 294 10.65 35.90 5.90
N GLY A 295 11.19 35.69 4.70
CA GLY A 295 12.52 36.13 4.29
C GLY A 295 13.68 35.23 4.76
N TYR A 296 13.42 34.16 5.51
CA TYR A 296 14.45 33.24 5.99
C TYR A 296 14.38 31.91 5.23
N LEU A 297 15.55 31.34 4.96
CA LEU A 297 15.65 30.00 4.40
C LEU A 297 15.10 28.98 5.39
N SER A 298 14.31 28.04 4.88
CA SER A 298 13.79 26.90 5.63
C SER A 298 14.03 25.61 4.85
N VAL A 299 14.39 24.55 5.56
CA VAL A 299 14.53 23.20 5.02
C VAL A 299 13.46 22.32 5.65
N ALA A 300 12.34 22.14 4.95
CA ALA A 300 11.25 21.28 5.38
C ALA A 300 11.42 19.88 4.78
N THR A 301 11.44 18.84 5.60
CA THR A 301 11.49 17.45 5.13
C THR A 301 10.27 16.68 5.61
N LEU A 302 9.49 16.19 4.65
CA LEU A 302 8.42 15.22 4.86
C LEU A 302 9.04 13.82 4.81
N ARG A 303 8.86 13.02 5.85
CA ARG A 303 9.36 11.65 5.92
C ARG A 303 8.19 10.68 6.12
N VAL A 304 8.19 9.60 5.36
CA VAL A 304 7.16 8.55 5.44
C VAL A 304 7.55 7.54 6.52
N GLY A 305 6.76 7.45 7.58
CA GLY A 305 6.88 6.50 8.69
C GLY A 305 6.10 5.19 8.47
N ALA A 306 5.80 4.46 9.54
CA ALA A 306 5.00 3.22 9.46
C ALA A 306 3.49 3.54 9.61
N GLU A 307 3.16 4.56 10.39
CA GLU A 307 1.79 4.95 10.71
C GLU A 307 1.39 6.33 10.15
N GLY A 308 2.36 7.12 9.67
CA GLY A 308 2.08 8.44 9.13
C GLY A 308 3.22 9.12 8.39
N ILE A 309 3.09 10.43 8.19
CA ILE A 309 4.07 11.31 7.56
C ILE A 309 4.53 12.35 8.58
N GLN A 310 5.83 12.43 8.83
CA GLN A 310 6.43 13.40 9.75
C GLN A 310 7.05 14.57 9.00
N MET A 311 6.75 15.78 9.45
CA MET A 311 7.43 16.99 8.99
C MET A 311 8.50 17.39 9.99
N THR A 312 9.73 17.53 9.49
CA THR A 312 10.82 18.21 10.19
C THR A 312 11.16 19.51 9.47
N VAL A 313 11.51 20.56 10.21
CA VAL A 313 11.99 21.83 9.64
C VAL A 313 13.29 22.19 10.34
N ASP A 314 14.33 22.44 9.55
CA ASP A 314 15.70 22.72 10.01
C ASP A 314 16.21 21.69 11.04
N GLY A 315 15.90 20.41 10.77
CA GLY A 315 16.31 19.27 11.58
C GLY A 315 15.48 19.04 12.85
N LYS A 316 14.41 19.81 13.08
CA LYS A 316 13.54 19.66 14.25
C LYS A 316 12.17 19.14 13.85
N HIS A 317 11.66 18.15 14.59
CA HIS A 317 10.29 17.66 14.42
C HIS A 317 9.28 18.80 14.64
N VAL A 318 8.32 18.94 13.73
CA VAL A 318 7.26 19.97 13.81
C VAL A 318 5.91 19.30 14.05
N THR A 319 5.58 18.32 13.23
CA THR A 319 4.26 17.68 13.25
C THR A 319 4.30 16.28 12.63
N SER A 320 3.39 15.41 13.05
CA SER A 320 3.14 14.10 12.47
C SER A 320 1.68 13.98 12.04
N PHE A 321 1.44 13.51 10.82
CA PHE A 321 0.10 13.26 10.28
C PHE A 321 -0.14 11.76 10.15
N ALA A 322 -1.20 11.22 10.73
CA ALA A 322 -1.55 9.81 10.61
C ALA A 322 -2.11 9.50 9.21
N TYR A 323 -1.85 8.32 8.66
CA TYR A 323 -2.50 7.91 7.42
C TYR A 323 -4.02 7.86 7.59
N ARG A 324 -4.73 8.30 6.54
CA ARG A 324 -6.18 8.13 6.43
C ARG A 324 -6.49 6.95 5.52
N GLU A 325 -7.62 6.31 5.77
CA GLU A 325 -8.09 5.18 4.95
C GLU A 325 -8.16 5.60 3.48
N THR A 326 -7.73 4.74 2.55
CA THR A 326 -7.62 4.97 1.09
C THR A 326 -6.60 6.01 0.61
N LEU A 327 -5.87 6.64 1.54
CA LEU A 327 -4.90 7.70 1.22
C LEU A 327 -3.51 7.27 1.64
N GLU A 328 -3.08 6.13 1.12
CA GLU A 328 -1.78 5.58 1.45
C GLU A 328 -0.64 6.28 0.69
N PRO A 329 0.56 6.39 1.31
CA PRO A 329 1.68 7.16 0.74
C PRO A 329 2.17 6.65 -0.62
N TRP A 330 1.93 5.38 -0.93
CA TRP A 330 2.30 4.79 -2.23
C TRP A 330 1.42 5.28 -3.39
N LEU A 331 0.26 5.89 -3.11
CA LEU A 331 -0.60 6.47 -4.13
C LEU A 331 -0.12 7.84 -4.64
N VAL A 332 0.84 8.48 -3.95
CA VAL A 332 1.37 9.80 -4.31
C VAL A 332 2.03 9.77 -5.68
N SER A 333 1.48 10.54 -6.63
CA SER A 333 2.01 10.65 -7.98
C SER A 333 2.70 12.00 -8.25
N GLU A 334 2.38 13.03 -7.47
CA GLU A 334 2.90 14.38 -7.62
C GLU A 334 3.03 15.07 -6.26
N VAL A 335 4.11 15.86 -6.11
CA VAL A 335 4.25 16.86 -5.04
C VAL A 335 4.01 18.23 -5.67
N ARG A 336 2.98 18.93 -5.20
CA ARG A 336 2.63 20.29 -5.64
C ARG A 336 2.98 21.30 -4.57
N ILE A 337 3.64 22.40 -4.95
CA ILE A 337 3.98 23.50 -4.03
C ILE A 337 3.44 24.80 -4.63
N SER A 338 2.65 25.54 -3.85
CA SER A 338 2.02 26.79 -4.31
C SER A 338 1.99 27.85 -3.22
N GLY A 339 1.74 29.11 -3.62
CA GLY A 339 1.70 30.27 -2.72
C GLY A 339 3.04 31.01 -2.60
N ASP A 340 3.18 31.80 -1.54
CA ASP A 340 4.27 32.76 -1.31
C ASP A 340 5.55 32.06 -0.80
N LEU A 341 6.13 31.18 -1.61
CA LEU A 341 7.40 30.50 -1.32
C LEU A 341 8.37 30.66 -2.50
N LYS A 342 9.50 31.33 -2.26
CA LYS A 342 10.64 31.29 -3.18
C LYS A 342 11.31 29.92 -3.07
N LEU A 343 10.93 29.01 -3.95
CA LEU A 343 11.44 27.65 -3.99
C LEU A 343 12.86 27.61 -4.56
N ILE A 344 13.80 27.00 -3.83
CA ILE A 344 15.20 26.87 -4.24
C ILE A 344 15.44 25.47 -4.82
N SER A 345 15.00 24.44 -4.10
CA SER A 345 15.16 23.05 -4.53
C SER A 345 14.10 22.16 -3.89
N VAL A 346 13.73 21.11 -4.60
CA VAL A 346 12.98 19.98 -4.06
C VAL A 346 13.72 18.70 -4.37
N VAL A 347 13.89 17.88 -3.34
CA VAL A 347 14.60 16.61 -3.40
C VAL A 347 13.68 15.54 -2.86
N ALA A 348 13.35 14.54 -3.69
CA ALA A 348 12.72 13.32 -3.23
C ALA A 348 13.76 12.20 -3.21
N SER A 349 13.86 11.49 -2.10
CA SER A 349 14.85 10.44 -1.89
C SER A 349 14.23 9.24 -1.17
N GLY A 350 14.91 8.10 -1.19
CA GLY A 350 14.35 6.90 -0.57
C GLY A 350 13.16 6.32 -1.35
N LEU A 351 12.95 6.76 -2.60
CA LEU A 351 11.83 6.36 -3.43
C LEU A 351 11.87 4.86 -3.74
N PRO A 352 10.72 4.27 -4.12
CA PRO A 352 10.66 2.93 -4.72
C PRO A 352 11.60 2.87 -5.92
N THR A 353 12.44 1.85 -5.98
CA THR A 353 13.32 1.61 -7.13
C THR A 353 13.15 0.18 -7.58
N SER A 354 13.16 -0.05 -8.88
CA SER A 354 13.83 -1.22 -9.43
C SER A 354 15.33 -1.00 -9.24
N GLU A 355 16.05 -1.88 -8.55
CA GLU A 355 17.52 -1.76 -8.50
C GLU A 355 18.09 -1.88 -9.92
N GLU A 356 18.97 -0.97 -10.32
CA GLU A 356 19.97 -1.26 -11.35
C GLU A 356 20.82 -2.44 -10.86
N LEU A 357 20.98 -3.46 -11.70
CA LEU A 357 21.57 -4.77 -11.40
C LEU A 357 23.08 -4.72 -11.00
N GLU A 358 23.62 -3.57 -10.60
CA GLU A 358 25.07 -3.33 -10.51
C GLU A 358 25.76 -3.99 -9.30
N HIS A 359 25.00 -4.56 -8.36
CA HIS A 359 25.54 -5.29 -7.19
C HIS A 359 24.89 -6.67 -6.99
N ILE A 360 24.56 -7.38 -8.07
CA ILE A 360 23.91 -8.69 -7.97
C ILE A 360 24.89 -9.78 -7.56
N VAL A 361 24.77 -10.14 -6.28
CA VAL A 361 24.87 -11.50 -5.75
C VAL A 361 24.10 -12.46 -6.67
N ASP A 362 24.73 -13.53 -7.18
CA ASP A 362 24.16 -14.62 -7.99
C ASP A 362 22.62 -14.59 -8.14
N LEU A 363 22.11 -14.13 -9.29
CA LEU A 363 20.68 -13.98 -9.55
C LEU A 363 19.89 -15.29 -9.31
N GLU A 364 20.51 -16.44 -9.58
CA GLU A 364 19.91 -17.76 -9.33
C GLU A 364 19.73 -18.04 -7.84
N SER A 365 20.58 -17.45 -6.98
CA SER A 365 20.43 -17.48 -5.53
C SER A 365 19.20 -16.72 -5.01
N LEU A 366 18.67 -15.79 -5.79
CA LEU A 366 17.52 -14.96 -5.43
C LEU A 366 16.20 -15.45 -6.02
N LYS A 367 16.24 -16.31 -7.04
CA LYS A 367 15.05 -16.93 -7.62
C LYS A 367 14.40 -17.91 -6.65
N ALA A 368 13.08 -17.96 -6.70
CA ALA A 368 12.27 -18.91 -5.96
C ALA A 368 12.64 -20.35 -6.34
N ALA A 369 12.79 -21.22 -5.34
CA ALA A 369 12.93 -22.65 -5.59
C ALA A 369 11.71 -23.17 -6.39
N PRO A 370 11.92 -23.96 -7.46
CA PRO A 370 10.84 -24.58 -8.21
C PRO A 370 9.98 -25.45 -7.30
N LEU A 371 8.66 -25.34 -7.44
CA LEU A 371 7.73 -26.18 -6.71
C LEU A 371 7.67 -27.56 -7.37
N VAL A 372 7.99 -28.61 -6.62
CA VAL A 372 7.87 -29.99 -7.10
C VAL A 372 6.40 -30.40 -7.04
N PRO A 373 5.76 -30.75 -8.18
CA PRO A 373 4.39 -31.21 -8.17
C PRO A 373 4.22 -32.42 -7.25
N HIS A 374 3.14 -32.44 -6.47
CA HIS A 374 2.78 -33.55 -5.57
C HIS A 374 3.73 -33.82 -4.39
N SER A 375 4.80 -33.05 -4.21
CA SER A 375 5.60 -33.10 -2.98
C SER A 375 4.95 -32.21 -1.90
N PRO A 376 4.63 -32.74 -0.70
CA PRO A 376 4.13 -31.92 0.38
C PRO A 376 5.24 -31.01 0.91
N LEU A 377 4.91 -29.73 1.09
CA LEU A 377 5.81 -28.78 1.74
C LEU A 377 5.69 -28.90 3.26
N ASP A 378 6.80 -28.73 3.98
CA ASP A 378 6.74 -28.67 5.43
C ASP A 378 6.07 -27.37 5.88
N LEU A 379 6.42 -26.26 5.23
CA LEU A 379 5.87 -24.94 5.51
C LEU A 379 5.68 -24.15 4.22
N PHE A 380 4.55 -23.48 4.11
CA PHE A 380 4.35 -22.41 3.14
C PHE A 380 4.26 -21.07 3.87
N ILE A 381 5.03 -20.07 3.45
CA ILE A 381 5.04 -18.73 4.00
C ILE A 381 4.48 -17.76 2.95
N GLY A 382 3.31 -17.19 3.21
CA GLY A 382 2.76 -16.09 2.45
C GLY A 382 3.16 -14.76 3.08
N VAL A 383 3.77 -13.88 2.30
CA VAL A 383 4.26 -12.57 2.74
C VAL A 383 3.36 -11.49 2.15
N PHE A 384 2.77 -10.64 2.99
CA PHE A 384 2.07 -9.45 2.52
C PHE A 384 3.08 -8.42 2.01
N SER A 385 2.83 -7.90 0.80
CA SER A 385 3.61 -6.80 0.23
C SER A 385 2.74 -5.98 -0.70
N THR A 386 3.16 -4.76 -1.04
CA THR A 386 2.49 -3.87 -2.00
C THR A 386 3.38 -3.67 -3.23
N ALA A 387 2.81 -3.29 -4.37
CA ALA A 387 3.55 -3.23 -5.63
C ALA A 387 4.87 -2.43 -5.55
N ASN A 388 4.88 -1.30 -4.84
CA ASN A 388 6.04 -0.40 -4.68
C ASN A 388 7.12 -0.91 -3.70
N ASN A 389 6.85 -1.96 -2.93
CA ASN A 389 7.77 -2.46 -1.89
C ASN A 389 8.90 -3.37 -2.45
N PHE A 390 9.42 -3.09 -3.65
CA PHE A 390 10.50 -3.88 -4.26
C PHE A 390 11.69 -4.08 -3.32
N LYS A 391 12.17 -3.01 -2.66
CA LYS A 391 13.33 -3.08 -1.75
C LYS A 391 13.09 -3.98 -0.55
N ARG A 392 11.87 -4.02 -0.02
CA ARG A 392 11.52 -4.90 1.10
C ARG A 392 11.54 -6.35 0.66
N ARG A 393 10.89 -6.65 -0.48
CA ARG A 393 10.94 -8.00 -1.07
C ARG A 393 12.37 -8.43 -1.37
N MET A 394 13.20 -7.55 -1.93
CA MET A 394 14.61 -7.82 -2.17
C MET A 394 15.42 -8.05 -0.89
N ALA A 395 15.15 -7.31 0.19
CA ALA A 395 15.77 -7.55 1.48
C ALA A 395 15.40 -8.93 2.04
N VAL A 396 14.11 -9.29 1.97
CA VAL A 396 13.63 -10.63 2.33
C VAL A 396 14.33 -11.71 1.49
N ARG A 397 14.41 -11.53 0.17
CA ARG A 397 15.13 -12.44 -0.75
C ARG A 397 16.60 -12.61 -0.36
N ARG A 398 17.31 -11.51 -0.08
CA ARG A 398 18.75 -11.51 0.28
C ARG A 398 19.04 -12.02 1.69
N THR A 399 18.02 -12.20 2.52
CA THR A 399 18.16 -12.54 3.94
C THR A 399 17.53 -13.87 4.27
N TRP A 400 16.39 -13.89 4.97
CA TRP A 400 15.82 -15.12 5.51
C TRP A 400 15.20 -16.04 4.44
N MET A 401 15.04 -15.60 3.18
CA MET A 401 14.79 -16.55 2.08
C MET A 401 16.03 -17.39 1.70
N GLN A 402 17.21 -17.06 2.23
CA GLN A 402 18.45 -17.81 2.01
C GLN A 402 18.65 -18.96 3.00
N TYR A 403 17.72 -19.21 3.93
CA TYR A 403 17.74 -20.43 4.74
C TYR A 403 17.75 -21.68 3.85
N SER A 404 18.51 -22.69 4.25
CA SER A 404 18.68 -23.94 3.48
C SER A 404 17.36 -24.65 3.20
N SER A 405 16.40 -24.59 4.12
CA SER A 405 15.06 -25.17 3.97
C SER A 405 14.21 -24.46 2.91
N VAL A 406 14.43 -23.15 2.69
CA VAL A 406 13.79 -22.39 1.62
C VAL A 406 14.46 -22.69 0.29
N ARG A 407 15.80 -22.66 0.26
CA ARG A 407 16.60 -22.92 -0.95
C ARG A 407 16.45 -24.36 -1.47
N SER A 408 16.23 -25.33 -0.58
CA SER A 408 15.97 -26.73 -0.95
C SER A 408 14.54 -26.99 -1.43
N GLY A 409 13.62 -26.03 -1.23
CA GLY A 409 12.21 -26.19 -1.56
C GLY A 409 11.37 -26.95 -0.52
N ALA A 410 11.92 -27.26 0.67
CA ALA A 410 11.13 -27.81 1.78
C ALA A 410 10.14 -26.77 2.35
N VAL A 411 10.55 -25.50 2.31
CA VAL A 411 9.74 -24.31 2.62
C VAL A 411 9.55 -23.50 1.34
N ALA A 412 8.32 -23.10 1.02
CA ALA A 412 8.06 -22.16 -0.06
C ALA A 412 7.66 -20.80 0.50
N VAL A 413 8.25 -19.73 -0.03
CA VAL A 413 7.93 -18.34 0.31
C VAL A 413 7.36 -17.64 -0.91
N ARG A 414 6.21 -16.96 -0.79
CA ARG A 414 5.61 -16.18 -1.88
C ARG A 414 5.08 -14.83 -1.38
N PHE A 415 5.28 -13.77 -2.16
CA PHE A 415 4.74 -12.44 -1.90
C PHE A 415 3.34 -12.29 -2.51
N PHE A 416 2.37 -11.81 -1.73
CA PHE A 416 1.00 -11.57 -2.17
C PHE A 416 0.79 -10.07 -2.36
N VAL A 417 0.67 -9.67 -3.63
CA VAL A 417 0.75 -8.26 -4.05
C VAL A 417 -0.47 -7.90 -4.87
N GLY A 418 -1.21 -6.86 -4.48
CA GLY A 418 -2.28 -6.30 -5.29
C GLY A 418 -1.75 -5.47 -6.46
N LEU A 419 -2.63 -5.17 -7.41
CA LEU A 419 -2.31 -4.24 -8.48
C LEU A 419 -2.16 -2.81 -7.91
N HIS A 420 -1.57 -1.94 -8.70
CA HIS A 420 -1.39 -0.53 -8.37
C HIS A 420 -2.16 0.36 -9.36
N LYS A 421 -2.60 1.56 -8.94
CA LYS A 421 -3.25 2.52 -9.84
C LYS A 421 -2.30 3.06 -10.92
N ASN A 422 -1.00 3.05 -10.64
CA ASN A 422 0.05 3.50 -11.56
C ASN A 422 0.53 2.35 -12.46
N GLN A 423 0.48 2.57 -13.78
CA GLN A 423 0.90 1.59 -14.79
C GLN A 423 2.39 1.22 -14.70
N VAL A 424 3.29 2.18 -14.49
CA VAL A 424 4.75 1.93 -14.45
C VAL A 424 5.10 0.99 -13.31
N VAL A 425 4.44 1.18 -12.15
CA VAL A 425 4.58 0.29 -11.00
C VAL A 425 4.16 -1.14 -11.34
N ASN A 426 3.04 -1.32 -12.05
CA ASN A 426 2.59 -2.65 -12.45
C ASN A 426 3.54 -3.31 -13.47
N GLU A 427 4.13 -2.53 -14.38
CA GLU A 427 5.13 -3.00 -15.33
C GLU A 427 6.41 -3.47 -14.62
N GLU A 428 6.91 -2.72 -13.64
CA GLU A 428 8.05 -3.14 -12.82
C GLU A 428 7.72 -4.39 -11.98
N LEU A 429 6.55 -4.44 -11.36
CA LEU A 429 6.09 -5.59 -10.60
C LEU A 429 5.96 -6.85 -11.48
N TRP A 430 5.48 -6.69 -12.71
CA TRP A 430 5.38 -7.77 -13.68
C TRP A 430 6.75 -8.32 -14.06
N SER A 431 7.71 -7.43 -14.35
CA SER A 431 9.10 -7.81 -14.64
C SER A 431 9.77 -8.50 -13.44
N GLU A 432 9.54 -8.00 -12.22
CA GLU A 432 10.02 -8.62 -10.99
C GLU A 432 9.42 -10.03 -10.81
N ALA A 433 8.12 -10.19 -11.04
CA ALA A 433 7.43 -11.47 -10.90
C ALA A 433 8.00 -12.52 -11.87
N GLN A 434 8.29 -12.12 -13.11
CA GLN A 434 8.93 -12.98 -14.11
C GLN A 434 10.38 -13.31 -13.76
N THR A 435 11.10 -12.37 -13.14
CA THR A 435 12.52 -12.52 -12.79
C THR A 435 12.72 -13.50 -11.63
N TYR A 436 11.98 -13.31 -10.53
CA TYR A 436 12.21 -14.04 -9.28
C TYR A 436 11.25 -15.22 -9.04
N GLY A 437 10.08 -15.23 -9.69
CA GLY A 437 9.13 -16.35 -9.62
C GLY A 437 8.47 -16.57 -8.25
N ASP A 438 8.52 -15.58 -7.36
CA ASP A 438 7.98 -15.63 -5.99
C ASP A 438 6.76 -14.72 -5.76
N ILE A 439 6.26 -14.02 -6.77
CA ILE A 439 5.11 -13.13 -6.64
C ILE A 439 3.80 -13.85 -6.97
N GLN A 440 2.76 -13.58 -6.19
CA GLN A 440 1.37 -13.91 -6.47
C GLN A 440 0.59 -12.60 -6.58
N LEU A 441 0.11 -12.30 -7.79
CA LEU A 441 -0.69 -11.09 -8.02
C LEU A 441 -2.13 -11.31 -7.57
N MET A 442 -2.71 -10.30 -6.94
CA MET A 442 -4.10 -10.30 -6.48
C MET A 442 -5.01 -9.51 -7.44
N PRO A 443 -6.26 -9.95 -7.66
CA PRO A 443 -7.20 -9.31 -8.59
C PRO A 443 -7.89 -8.09 -7.98
N PHE A 444 -7.14 -7.24 -7.27
CA PHE A 444 -7.62 -6.00 -6.66
C PHE A 444 -6.45 -5.04 -6.43
N VAL A 445 -6.72 -3.74 -6.36
CA VAL A 445 -5.74 -2.74 -5.93
C VAL A 445 -5.53 -2.80 -4.43
N ASP A 446 -4.28 -2.68 -3.99
CA ASP A 446 -3.94 -2.76 -2.56
C ASP A 446 -4.44 -1.55 -1.76
N TYR A 447 -5.41 -1.81 -0.89
CA TYR A 447 -5.80 -0.95 0.23
C TYR A 447 -5.67 -1.72 1.53
N TYR A 448 -5.38 -1.01 2.62
CA TYR A 448 -5.24 -1.63 3.94
C TYR A 448 -6.52 -2.41 4.36
N SER A 449 -7.71 -1.91 4.03
CA SER A 449 -8.99 -2.57 4.35
C SER A 449 -9.18 -3.95 3.70
N LEU A 450 -8.34 -4.30 2.71
CA LEU A 450 -8.47 -5.51 1.89
C LEU A 450 -7.43 -6.59 2.20
N ILE A 451 -6.55 -6.36 3.18
CA ILE A 451 -5.51 -7.33 3.58
C ILE A 451 -6.11 -8.69 3.98
N THR A 452 -7.35 -8.73 4.48
CA THR A 452 -8.08 -9.98 4.76
C THR A 452 -8.26 -10.87 3.53
N TRP A 453 -8.42 -10.29 2.33
CA TRP A 453 -8.46 -11.07 1.08
C TRP A 453 -7.12 -11.71 0.76
N LYS A 454 -6.00 -11.07 1.11
CA LYS A 454 -4.68 -11.69 0.99
C LYS A 454 -4.54 -12.88 1.95
N THR A 455 -5.06 -12.81 3.18
CA THR A 455 -5.08 -13.97 4.10
C THR A 455 -5.84 -15.16 3.50
N VAL A 456 -7.00 -14.90 2.89
CA VAL A 456 -7.76 -15.93 2.17
C VAL A 456 -6.93 -16.50 1.01
N ALA A 457 -6.25 -15.64 0.24
CA ALA A 457 -5.37 -16.06 -0.86
C ALA A 457 -4.19 -16.92 -0.37
N ILE A 458 -3.55 -16.58 0.75
CA ILE A 458 -2.50 -17.39 1.37
C ILE A 458 -3.03 -18.78 1.74
N CYS A 459 -4.20 -18.86 2.36
CA CYS A 459 -4.85 -20.14 2.68
C CYS A 459 -5.17 -20.96 1.42
N ILE A 460 -5.63 -20.30 0.35
CA ILE A 460 -5.87 -20.94 -0.95
C ILE A 460 -4.57 -21.47 -1.53
N TYR A 461 -3.51 -20.66 -1.57
CA TYR A 461 -2.23 -21.06 -2.13
C TYR A 461 -1.68 -22.28 -1.39
N GLY A 462 -1.59 -22.19 -0.05
CA GLY A 462 -1.08 -23.24 0.82
C GLY A 462 -1.82 -24.58 0.76
N THR A 463 -3.06 -24.59 0.22
CA THR A 463 -3.92 -25.78 0.17
C THR A 463 -4.29 -26.28 -1.22
N LYS A 464 -4.44 -25.39 -2.20
CA LYS A 464 -4.90 -25.69 -3.57
C LYS A 464 -3.83 -25.57 -4.62
N VAL A 465 -2.86 -24.66 -4.44
CA VAL A 465 -1.74 -24.49 -5.36
C VAL A 465 -0.58 -25.36 -4.91
N VAL A 466 -0.27 -25.32 -3.62
CA VAL A 466 0.66 -26.22 -2.96
C VAL A 466 -0.06 -27.08 -1.92
N SER A 467 0.61 -28.12 -1.42
CA SER A 467 0.10 -28.96 -0.34
C SER A 467 1.02 -28.84 0.88
N ALA A 468 0.98 -27.71 1.56
CA ALA A 468 1.81 -27.46 2.73
C ALA A 468 1.21 -28.07 4.01
N LYS A 469 2.03 -28.62 4.91
CA LYS A 469 1.60 -29.09 6.24
C LYS A 469 1.18 -27.92 7.13
N TYR A 470 1.95 -26.84 7.08
CA TYR A 470 1.73 -25.59 7.81
C TYR A 470 1.68 -24.40 6.85
N ILE A 471 0.88 -23.40 7.18
CA ILE A 471 0.70 -22.17 6.40
C ILE A 471 0.97 -20.99 7.33
N MET A 472 2.02 -20.24 7.05
CA MET A 472 2.39 -19.01 7.75
C MET A 472 1.94 -17.79 6.95
N LYS A 473 1.39 -16.80 7.66
CA LYS A 473 1.27 -15.42 7.18
C LYS A 473 2.33 -14.57 7.88
N THR A 474 2.93 -13.65 7.15
CA THR A 474 3.86 -12.62 7.69
C THR A 474 3.86 -11.40 6.76
N ASP A 475 4.59 -10.35 7.13
CA ASP A 475 4.66 -9.06 6.42
C ASP A 475 6.05 -8.83 5.81
N ASP A 476 6.16 -7.95 4.81
CA ASP A 476 7.43 -7.67 4.11
C ASP A 476 8.43 -6.83 4.92
N ASP A 477 8.06 -6.40 6.14
CA ASP A 477 8.90 -5.82 7.18
C ASP A 477 9.09 -6.74 8.40
N ALA A 478 8.78 -8.03 8.25
CA ALA A 478 9.10 -9.03 9.25
C ALA A 478 10.39 -9.80 8.88
N PHE A 479 11.26 -9.99 9.87
CA PHE A 479 12.40 -10.88 9.78
C PHE A 479 12.08 -12.21 10.47
N VAL A 480 12.06 -13.31 9.72
CA VAL A 480 11.63 -14.63 10.21
C VAL A 480 12.82 -15.59 10.38
N ARG A 481 12.98 -16.18 11.55
CA ARG A 481 13.86 -17.33 11.81
C ARG A 481 13.19 -18.63 11.35
N VAL A 482 13.28 -18.92 10.05
CA VAL A 482 12.62 -20.09 9.43
C VAL A 482 13.07 -21.41 10.07
N ASP A 483 14.34 -21.50 10.46
CA ASP A 483 14.93 -22.62 11.19
C ASP A 483 14.29 -22.84 12.57
N ASP A 484 14.14 -21.78 13.38
CA ASP A 484 13.53 -21.85 14.70
C ASP A 484 12.01 -22.13 14.59
N VAL A 485 11.33 -21.55 13.59
CA VAL A 485 9.91 -21.84 13.30
C VAL A 485 9.71 -23.33 13.02
N LEU A 486 10.50 -23.92 12.10
CA LEU A 486 10.42 -25.34 11.79
C LEU A 486 10.73 -26.22 13.02
N SER A 487 11.73 -25.82 13.80
CA SER A 487 12.10 -26.53 15.04
C SER A 487 10.95 -26.51 16.06
N SER A 488 10.29 -25.37 16.22
CA SER A 488 9.10 -25.22 17.08
C SER A 488 7.94 -26.09 16.59
N LEU A 489 7.62 -26.07 15.29
CA LEU A 489 6.55 -26.89 14.72
C LEU A 489 6.81 -28.39 14.90
N ASN A 490 8.05 -28.83 14.69
CA ASN A 490 8.47 -30.22 14.92
C ASN A 490 8.34 -30.65 16.38
N ARG A 491 8.68 -29.75 17.33
CA ARG A 491 8.52 -30.01 18.77
C ARG A 491 7.05 -30.06 19.19
N ILE A 492 6.22 -29.17 18.65
CA ILE A 492 4.78 -29.12 18.93
C ILE A 492 4.10 -30.39 18.40
N ASN A 493 4.49 -30.85 17.20
CA ASN A 493 4.00 -32.05 16.54
C ASN A 493 2.46 -32.14 16.44
N VAL A 494 1.83 -31.00 16.14
CA VAL A 494 0.37 -30.89 15.94
C VAL A 494 0.14 -30.52 14.49
N THR A 495 -0.47 -31.43 13.71
CA THR A 495 -0.67 -31.23 12.26
C THR A 495 -2.11 -30.85 11.90
N ARG A 496 -2.99 -30.74 12.90
CA ARG A 496 -4.42 -30.44 12.75
C ARG A 496 -4.89 -29.48 13.84
N GLY A 497 -5.73 -28.53 13.47
CA GLY A 497 -6.27 -27.53 14.40
C GLY A 497 -5.24 -26.64 15.09
N LEU A 498 -4.07 -26.38 14.50
CA LEU A 498 -3.04 -25.55 15.12
C LEU A 498 -3.21 -24.07 14.76
N LEU A 499 -3.22 -23.19 15.77
CA LEU A 499 -2.88 -21.77 15.62
C LEU A 499 -1.62 -21.49 16.46
N TYR A 500 -0.50 -21.21 15.79
CA TYR A 500 0.78 -20.86 16.43
C TYR A 500 1.11 -19.40 16.16
N GLY A 501 1.48 -18.65 17.20
CA GLY A 501 1.88 -17.26 17.06
C GLY A 501 1.89 -16.53 18.41
N LEU A 502 2.03 -15.20 18.39
CA LEU A 502 1.81 -14.41 19.60
C LEU A 502 0.29 -14.30 19.85
N ILE A 503 -0.25 -15.17 20.70
CA ILE A 503 -1.69 -15.24 20.95
C ILE A 503 -2.15 -14.14 21.90
N ASN A 504 -3.19 -13.41 21.49
CA ASN A 504 -3.95 -12.50 22.33
C ASN A 504 -5.34 -13.07 22.59
N SER A 505 -5.70 -13.25 23.86
CA SER A 505 -6.99 -13.81 24.29
C SER A 505 -7.90 -12.78 24.96
N ASP A 506 -7.40 -11.58 25.27
CA ASP A 506 -8.09 -10.59 26.10
C ASP A 506 -8.26 -9.23 25.39
N SER A 507 -8.10 -9.21 24.07
CA SER A 507 -8.22 -8.00 23.24
C SER A 507 -9.66 -7.50 23.11
N ARG A 508 -9.80 -6.17 22.97
CA ARG A 508 -11.08 -5.50 22.75
C ARG A 508 -11.05 -4.64 21.47
N PRO A 509 -12.19 -4.43 20.81
CA PRO A 509 -12.28 -3.51 19.68
C PRO A 509 -11.87 -2.08 20.07
N HIS A 510 -11.08 -1.41 19.23
CA HIS A 510 -10.81 0.01 19.41
C HIS A 510 -12.06 0.81 19.03
N ARG A 511 -12.66 1.52 19.99
CA ARG A 511 -13.93 2.27 19.77
C ARG A 511 -13.73 3.75 19.41
N ASN A 512 -12.48 4.21 19.30
CA ASN A 512 -12.18 5.58 18.91
C ASN A 512 -12.21 5.71 17.36
N PRO A 513 -13.11 6.51 16.76
CA PRO A 513 -13.19 6.71 15.30
C PRO A 513 -11.89 7.20 14.65
N ASP A 514 -11.04 7.91 15.40
CA ASP A 514 -9.75 8.42 14.90
C ASP A 514 -8.65 7.35 14.84
N SER A 515 -8.91 6.15 15.36
CA SER A 515 -7.94 5.05 15.34
C SER A 515 -7.96 4.35 13.99
N LYS A 516 -6.78 4.07 13.42
CA LYS A 516 -6.67 3.19 12.23
C LYS A 516 -7.26 1.79 12.46
N TRP A 517 -7.35 1.37 13.73
CA TRP A 517 -7.95 0.09 14.15
C TRP A 517 -9.40 0.23 14.63
N TYR A 518 -10.06 1.37 14.39
CA TYR A 518 -11.43 1.63 14.84
C TYR A 518 -12.41 0.54 14.40
N ILE A 519 -13.26 0.05 15.29
CA ILE A 519 -14.33 -0.90 14.97
C ILE A 519 -15.61 -0.41 15.65
N SER A 520 -16.65 -0.15 14.85
CA SER A 520 -17.93 0.34 15.36
C SER A 520 -18.71 -0.73 16.12
N ASN A 521 -19.68 -0.33 16.93
CA ASN A 521 -20.54 -1.28 17.66
C ASN A 521 -21.43 -2.09 16.71
N GLU A 522 -21.76 -1.52 15.55
CA GLU A 522 -22.51 -2.18 14.49
C GLU A 522 -21.68 -3.27 13.81
N GLU A 523 -20.38 -3.02 13.59
CA GLU A 523 -19.47 -3.99 12.97
C GLU A 523 -19.14 -5.16 13.93
N TRP A 524 -18.96 -4.85 15.22
CA TRP A 524 -18.71 -5.85 16.26
C TRP A 524 -19.38 -5.41 17.58
N PRO A 525 -20.54 -5.98 17.95
CA PRO A 525 -21.27 -5.60 19.16
C PRO A 525 -20.67 -6.17 20.44
N GLU A 526 -19.88 -7.24 20.37
CA GLU A 526 -19.31 -7.89 21.55
C GLU A 526 -18.15 -7.06 22.16
N GLU A 527 -17.93 -7.21 23.47
CA GLU A 527 -16.89 -6.45 24.17
C GLU A 527 -15.46 -6.93 23.87
N THR A 528 -15.30 -8.20 23.48
CA THR A 528 -14.01 -8.86 23.29
C THR A 528 -13.98 -9.63 21.97
N TYR A 529 -12.79 -9.82 21.43
CA TYR A 529 -12.56 -10.73 20.30
C TYR A 529 -12.29 -12.16 20.80
N PRO A 530 -12.60 -13.20 20.00
CA PRO A 530 -12.09 -14.54 20.27
C PRO A 530 -10.55 -14.57 20.16
N PRO A 531 -9.85 -15.56 20.74
CA PRO A 531 -8.40 -15.63 20.65
C PRO A 531 -7.86 -15.60 19.21
N TRP A 532 -6.88 -14.73 18.97
CA TRP A 532 -6.22 -14.54 17.68
C TRP A 532 -4.71 -14.38 17.86
N ALA A 533 -3.95 -14.43 16.76
CA ALA A 533 -2.50 -14.31 16.75
C ALA A 533 -2.08 -13.03 16.04
N HIS A 534 -1.12 -12.28 16.59
CA HIS A 534 -0.72 -10.99 16.03
C HIS A 534 -0.18 -11.04 14.59
N GLY A 535 -0.49 -9.98 13.82
CA GLY A 535 -0.15 -9.82 12.41
C GLY A 535 1.30 -10.08 11.95
N PRO A 536 2.37 -9.74 12.70
CA PRO A 536 3.75 -9.91 12.22
C PRO A 536 4.10 -11.34 11.79
N GLY A 537 3.43 -12.33 12.38
CA GLY A 537 3.67 -13.72 12.04
C GLY A 537 2.76 -14.67 12.81
N TYR A 538 1.96 -15.45 12.09
CA TYR A 538 1.23 -16.58 12.66
C TYR A 538 1.15 -17.74 11.68
N ILE A 539 0.93 -18.94 12.22
CA ILE A 539 0.91 -20.20 11.48
C ILE A 539 -0.37 -20.94 11.79
N VAL A 540 -1.04 -21.42 10.74
CA VAL A 540 -2.17 -22.34 10.83
C VAL A 540 -1.84 -23.70 10.24
N SER A 541 -2.44 -24.76 10.79
CA SER A 541 -2.40 -26.08 10.15
C SER A 541 -3.18 -26.09 8.84
N ARG A 542 -2.80 -27.01 7.94
CA ARG A 542 -3.43 -27.15 6.62
C ARG A 542 -4.95 -27.31 6.64
N ASP A 543 -5.49 -28.00 7.65
CA ASP A 543 -6.94 -28.23 7.78
C ASP A 543 -7.71 -26.95 8.11
N ILE A 544 -7.17 -26.06 8.93
CA ILE A 544 -7.71 -24.69 9.13
C ILE A 544 -7.70 -23.95 7.80
N GLY A 545 -6.57 -23.91 7.09
CA GLY A 545 -6.48 -23.25 5.77
C GLY A 545 -7.48 -23.81 4.76
N LYS A 546 -7.73 -25.13 4.75
CA LYS A 546 -8.74 -25.77 3.89
C LYS A 546 -10.14 -25.32 4.27
N MET A 547 -10.43 -25.18 5.56
CA MET A 547 -11.73 -24.78 6.07
C MET A 547 -12.00 -23.30 5.78
N VAL A 548 -10.99 -22.42 5.89
CA VAL A 548 -11.05 -21.03 5.41
C VAL A 548 -11.46 -20.99 3.93
N TYR A 549 -10.75 -21.70 3.06
CA TYR A 549 -11.09 -21.74 1.63
C TYR A 549 -12.50 -22.30 1.36
N SER A 550 -12.87 -23.40 2.04
CA SER A 550 -14.18 -24.03 1.88
C SER A 550 -15.32 -23.08 2.29
N ASN A 551 -15.16 -22.39 3.43
CA ASN A 551 -16.16 -21.45 3.93
C ASN A 551 -16.22 -20.19 3.06
N TYR A 552 -15.08 -19.68 2.59
CA TYR A 552 -15.02 -18.62 1.60
C TYR A 552 -15.80 -19.00 0.32
N LYS A 553 -15.55 -20.19 -0.24
CA LYS A 553 -16.24 -20.67 -1.45
C LYS A 553 -17.76 -20.76 -1.26
N ARG A 554 -18.20 -21.06 -0.04
CA ARG A 554 -19.62 -21.18 0.34
C ARG A 554 -20.23 -19.84 0.77
N GLY A 555 -19.47 -18.76 0.84
CA GLY A 555 -19.93 -17.46 1.35
C GLY A 555 -20.26 -17.46 2.85
N LEU A 556 -19.63 -18.35 3.63
CA LEU A 556 -19.87 -18.51 5.07
C LEU A 556 -18.79 -17.84 5.94
N LEU A 557 -17.79 -17.23 5.32
CA LEU A 557 -16.70 -16.59 6.04
C LEU A 557 -17.13 -15.17 6.45
N LYS A 558 -17.18 -14.88 7.75
CA LYS A 558 -17.38 -13.50 8.25
C LYS A 558 -16.15 -12.68 7.89
N MET A 559 -16.22 -11.90 6.81
CA MET A 559 -15.15 -10.97 6.45
C MET A 559 -15.04 -9.89 7.53
N PHE A 560 -13.80 -9.54 7.87
CA PHE A 560 -13.49 -8.59 8.93
C PHE A 560 -12.23 -7.83 8.53
N LYS A 561 -12.16 -6.52 8.79
CA LYS A 561 -11.10 -5.66 8.24
C LYS A 561 -9.70 -5.91 8.85
N LEU A 562 -9.66 -6.29 10.12
CA LEU A 562 -8.42 -6.68 10.82
C LEU A 562 -8.19 -8.18 10.53
N GLU A 563 -7.18 -8.53 9.73
CA GLU A 563 -7.07 -9.89 9.18
C GLU A 563 -6.67 -10.94 10.21
N ASP A 564 -5.85 -10.53 11.17
CA ASP A 564 -5.39 -11.33 12.28
C ASP A 564 -6.55 -11.69 13.22
N VAL A 565 -7.39 -10.70 13.55
CA VAL A 565 -8.66 -10.91 14.26
C VAL A 565 -9.63 -11.75 13.42
N ALA A 566 -9.69 -11.53 12.10
CA ALA A 566 -10.54 -12.31 11.20
C ALA A 566 -10.20 -13.81 11.27
N MET A 567 -8.90 -14.16 11.26
CA MET A 567 -8.45 -15.54 11.43
C MET A 567 -8.92 -16.13 12.77
N GLY A 568 -8.81 -15.38 13.87
CA GLY A 568 -9.32 -15.80 15.18
C GLY A 568 -10.83 -16.04 15.19
N ILE A 569 -11.61 -15.15 14.55
CA ILE A 569 -13.06 -15.32 14.38
C ILE A 569 -13.37 -16.60 13.60
N TRP A 570 -12.68 -16.84 12.49
CA TRP A 570 -12.92 -18.04 11.68
C TRP A 570 -12.60 -19.32 12.44
N ILE A 571 -11.49 -19.34 13.17
CA ILE A 571 -11.08 -20.47 14.01
C ILE A 571 -12.07 -20.70 15.16
N ALA A 572 -12.61 -19.63 15.76
CA ALA A 572 -13.63 -19.75 16.81
C ALA A 572 -14.92 -20.40 16.27
N GLU A 573 -15.37 -20.02 15.07
CA GLU A 573 -16.53 -20.66 14.41
C GLU A 573 -16.25 -22.13 14.04
N MET A 574 -15.03 -22.43 13.59
CA MET A 574 -14.59 -23.80 13.36
C MET A 574 -14.60 -24.64 14.63
N LYS A 575 -14.15 -24.08 15.75
CA LYS A 575 -14.18 -24.72 17.07
C LYS A 575 -15.60 -24.98 17.55
N LYS A 576 -16.51 -24.01 17.39
CA LYS A 576 -17.96 -24.21 17.65
C LYS A 576 -18.56 -25.33 16.78
N SER A 577 -18.03 -25.49 15.56
CA SER A 577 -18.43 -26.55 14.63
C SER A 577 -17.75 -27.91 14.89
N GLY A 578 -17.01 -28.06 15.99
CA GLY A 578 -16.42 -29.32 16.44
C GLY A 578 -14.96 -29.56 16.03
N LEU A 579 -14.26 -28.57 15.47
CA LEU A 579 -12.81 -28.67 15.28
C LEU A 579 -12.10 -28.54 16.63
N ASP A 580 -11.29 -29.53 17.00
CA ASP A 580 -10.36 -29.40 18.12
C ASP A 580 -9.21 -28.46 17.71
N VAL A 581 -9.06 -27.35 18.44
CA VAL A 581 -8.11 -26.29 18.12
C VAL A 581 -7.14 -26.10 19.27
N ARG A 582 -5.85 -26.19 18.96
CA ARG A 582 -4.73 -25.94 19.85
C ARG A 582 -4.10 -24.58 19.55
N TYR A 583 -4.11 -23.70 20.54
CA TYR A 583 -3.48 -22.39 20.51
C TYR A 583 -2.07 -22.51 21.12
N GLU A 584 -1.05 -22.25 20.32
CA GLU A 584 0.35 -22.29 20.73
C GLU A 584 0.93 -20.88 20.78
N LYS A 585 1.17 -20.39 22.00
CA LYS A 585 1.70 -19.05 22.25
C LYS A 585 3.22 -19.03 22.08
N GLU A 586 3.71 -18.18 21.20
CA GLU A 586 5.13 -17.89 21.01
C GLU A 586 5.43 -16.43 21.37
N GLU A 587 6.12 -16.22 22.49
CA GLU A 587 6.43 -14.87 23.00
C GLU A 587 7.66 -14.25 22.33
N LYS A 588 8.41 -15.02 21.55
CA LYS A 588 9.57 -14.55 20.76
C LYS A 588 9.17 -13.98 19.40
N ILE A 589 7.88 -13.87 19.13
CA ILE A 589 7.33 -13.09 18.02
C ILE A 589 7.06 -11.70 18.57
N TYR A 590 7.80 -10.70 18.08
CA TYR A 590 7.69 -9.32 18.56
C TYR A 590 6.84 -8.49 17.60
N ASN A 591 5.85 -7.78 18.15
CA ASN A 591 4.98 -6.88 17.40
C ASN A 591 5.67 -5.61 16.92
N GLU A 592 6.71 -5.18 17.63
CA GLU A 592 7.42 -3.93 17.34
C GLU A 592 8.91 -4.13 17.62
N GLY A 593 9.72 -3.75 16.64
CA GLY A 593 11.17 -3.80 16.74
C GLY A 593 11.73 -5.22 16.88
N CYS A 594 12.77 -5.33 17.69
CA CYS A 594 13.54 -6.55 17.88
C CYS A 594 13.96 -6.69 19.34
N LYS A 595 13.95 -7.91 19.88
CA LYS A 595 14.67 -8.26 21.12
C LYS A 595 15.52 -9.52 20.91
N ASN A 596 16.64 -9.60 21.63
CA ASN A 596 17.56 -10.73 21.50
C ASN A 596 16.83 -12.06 21.79
N GLY A 597 17.04 -13.06 20.93
CA GLY A 597 16.30 -14.32 20.99
C GLY A 597 15.00 -14.34 20.16
N TYR A 598 14.77 -13.35 19.29
CA TYR A 598 13.60 -13.29 18.42
C TYR A 598 13.47 -14.52 17.51
N ILE A 599 12.22 -14.92 17.26
CA ILE A 599 11.82 -15.81 16.15
C ILE A 599 11.28 -14.96 15.01
N VAL A 600 10.47 -13.95 15.33
CA VAL A 600 10.03 -12.92 14.39
C VAL A 600 10.33 -11.56 14.99
N ALA A 601 11.08 -10.73 14.27
CA ALA A 601 11.25 -9.31 14.55
C ALA A 601 10.44 -8.50 13.52
N HIS A 602 9.71 -7.48 13.97
CA HIS A 602 8.76 -6.73 13.13
C HIS A 602 9.19 -5.27 12.97
N TYR A 603 8.68 -4.60 11.93
CA TYR A 603 9.12 -3.29 11.47
C TYR A 603 10.64 -3.23 11.17
N GLN A 604 11.16 -4.26 10.53
CA GLN A 604 12.54 -4.34 10.07
C GLN A 604 12.64 -3.77 8.66
N GLY A 605 13.29 -2.62 8.52
CA GLY A 605 13.61 -2.08 7.20
C GLY A 605 14.65 -2.94 6.46
N PRO A 606 14.87 -2.68 5.16
CA PRO A 606 15.81 -3.45 4.35
C PRO A 606 17.23 -3.57 4.93
N ARG A 607 17.74 -2.51 5.56
CA ARG A 607 19.09 -2.51 6.17
C ARG A 607 19.13 -3.29 7.47
N GLU A 608 18.09 -3.15 8.28
CA GLU A 608 17.92 -3.88 9.53
C GLU A 608 17.85 -5.39 9.25
N MET A 609 17.06 -5.81 8.26
CA MET A 609 17.00 -7.22 7.85
C MET A 609 18.37 -7.77 7.45
N LEU A 610 19.14 -7.03 6.64
CA LEU A 610 20.49 -7.44 6.23
C LEU A 610 21.44 -7.57 7.42
N CYS A 611 21.36 -6.63 8.37
CA CYS A 611 22.16 -6.68 9.59
C CYS A 611 21.77 -7.88 10.49
N LEU A 612 20.48 -8.13 10.69
CA LEU A 612 19.98 -9.30 11.44
C LEU A 612 20.48 -10.61 10.81
N TRP A 613 20.41 -10.71 9.48
CA TRP A 613 20.92 -11.86 8.74
C TRP A 613 22.42 -12.04 8.90
N GLN A 614 23.20 -10.97 8.75
CA GLN A 614 24.65 -11.01 8.90
C GLN A 614 25.05 -11.52 10.28
N LYS A 615 24.41 -11.04 11.36
CA LYS A 615 24.69 -11.51 12.72
C LYS A 615 24.44 -13.02 12.89
N LEU A 616 23.39 -13.55 12.25
CA LEU A 616 23.11 -14.99 12.26
C LEU A 616 24.17 -15.78 11.49
N GLN A 617 24.60 -15.29 10.31
CA GLN A 617 25.63 -15.93 9.50
C GLN A 617 27.00 -15.94 10.21
N GLU A 618 27.31 -14.90 10.99
CA GLU A 618 28.53 -14.81 11.79
C GLU A 618 28.49 -15.65 13.08
N GLY A 619 27.42 -16.43 13.30
CA GLY A 619 27.28 -17.27 14.49
C GLY A 619 27.05 -16.49 15.79
N LYS A 620 26.73 -15.19 15.71
CA LYS A 620 26.47 -14.34 16.89
C LYS A 620 25.10 -14.60 17.52
N GLY A 621 24.27 -15.42 16.88
CA GLY A 621 22.91 -15.72 17.32
C GLY A 621 21.91 -14.60 16.98
N PRO A 622 20.65 -14.72 17.43
CA PRO A 622 19.56 -13.78 17.15
C PRO A 622 19.69 -12.50 17.97
N LEU A 623 20.70 -11.69 17.65
CA LEU A 623 20.95 -10.40 18.29
C LEU A 623 20.40 -9.25 17.44
N CYS A 624 19.78 -8.27 18.08
CA CYS A 624 19.24 -7.10 17.39
C CYS A 624 20.32 -6.18 16.83
N CYS A 625 19.95 -5.40 15.83
CA CYS A 625 20.79 -4.35 15.27
C CYS A 625 20.69 -3.10 16.15
N GLY A 626 21.81 -2.46 16.45
CA GLY A 626 21.83 -1.23 17.28
C GLY A 626 22.60 -1.33 18.60
N ASP A 627 22.97 -2.54 19.05
CA ASP A 627 23.93 -2.71 20.15
C ASP A 627 25.36 -2.45 19.62
N ARG A 628 25.85 -1.22 19.78
CA ARG A 628 27.28 -0.91 19.79
C ARG A 628 27.72 -0.56 21.20
#